data_AF-A0A7D9DZ62-F1
#
_entry.id   AF-A0A7D9DZ62-F1
#
_cell.length_a   1.000
_cell.length_b   1.000
_cell.length_c   1.000
_cell.angle_alpha   90.00
_cell.angle_beta   90.00
_cell.angle_gamma   90.00
#
_symmetry.space_group_name_H-M   'P 1'
#
loop_
_entity.id
_entity.type
_entity.pdbx_description
1 polymer ?
#
loop_
_entity_poly.entity_id
_entity_poly.type
_entity_poly.pdbx_seq_one_letter_code
_entity_poly.pdbx_strand_id
1 'polypeptide(L)'
;MSRLADYFAVIGIPKASSAAGKNELKGKVLQRFPSQGRKDFTFPEGVEMFCQPAGWEVAYYNKPSTFYVSVLTDMVGNRSYVACLSFFEPFTLVKKAEDFDSIGDITSVNISADSSSGSYDLRQDVQMEAYYPKCLCLVSRFTYFDILK
;
A
#
# COMPACT_ATOMS: atom_id res chain seq x y z
N MET A 1 -32.09 -4.23 -9.30
CA MET A 1 -31.69 -2.83 -9.02
C MET A 1 -30.38 -2.57 -9.74
N SER A 2 -30.33 -1.54 -10.57
CA SER A 2 -29.08 -1.05 -11.17
C SER A 2 -28.26 -0.29 -10.12
N ARG A 3 -26.96 -0.55 -10.06
CA ARG A 3 -25.99 0.18 -9.21
C ARG A 3 -24.72 0.41 -10.01
N LEU A 4 -24.08 1.56 -9.78
CA LEU A 4 -22.84 1.92 -10.48
C LEU A 4 -21.67 1.00 -10.09
N ALA A 5 -21.55 0.72 -8.80
CA ALA A 5 -20.55 -0.18 -8.23
C ALA A 5 -21.20 -1.17 -7.27
N ASP A 6 -20.67 -2.38 -7.24
CA ASP A 6 -21.08 -3.46 -6.37
C ASP A 6 -20.43 -3.33 -4.98
N TYR A 7 -19.14 -2.96 -4.95
CA TYR A 7 -18.38 -2.73 -3.73
C TYR A 7 -17.43 -1.54 -3.84
N PHE A 8 -17.15 -0.92 -2.70
CA PHE A 8 -16.01 -0.04 -2.48
C PHE A 8 -15.12 -0.66 -1.40
N ALA A 9 -13.81 -0.65 -1.56
CA ALA A 9 -12.89 -1.15 -0.53
C ALA A 9 -11.65 -0.29 -0.37
N VAL A 10 -11.15 -0.27 0.86
CA VAL A 10 -9.87 0.32 1.26
C VAL A 10 -8.91 -0.82 1.50
N ILE A 11 -7.79 -0.84 0.78
CA ILE A 11 -6.80 -1.91 0.83
C ILE A 11 -5.46 -1.27 1.20
N GLY A 12 -4.75 -1.90 2.12
CA GLY A 12 -3.49 -1.36 2.64
C GLY A 12 -2.73 -2.37 3.48
N ILE A 13 -1.59 -1.94 4.00
CA ILE A 13 -0.83 -2.70 4.99
C ILE A 13 -1.53 -2.59 6.36
N PRO A 14 -1.81 -3.72 7.05
CA PRO A 14 -2.33 -3.69 8.41
C PRO A 14 -1.35 -3.01 9.36
N LYS A 15 -1.85 -2.17 10.27
CA LYS A 15 -1.02 -1.43 11.26
C LYS A 15 -0.09 -2.34 12.10
N ALA A 16 -0.53 -3.57 12.38
CA ALA A 16 0.28 -4.55 13.12
C ALA A 16 1.47 -5.09 12.31
N SER A 17 1.36 -5.11 10.97
CA SER A 17 2.40 -5.62 10.07
C SER A 17 3.41 -4.55 9.68
N SER A 18 3.04 -3.27 9.73
CA SER A 18 3.94 -2.14 9.49
C SER A 18 5.04 -1.97 10.55
N ALA A 19 4.89 -2.52 11.76
CA ALA A 19 5.91 -2.44 12.81
C ALA A 19 7.02 -3.49 12.68
N ALA A 20 6.83 -4.53 11.86
CA ALA A 20 7.74 -5.66 11.75
C ALA A 20 8.59 -5.52 10.47
N GLY A 21 9.71 -4.80 10.56
CA GLY A 21 10.64 -4.51 9.46
C GLY A 21 11.35 -5.72 8.81
N LYS A 22 10.85 -6.96 8.97
CA LYS A 22 11.45 -8.20 8.44
C LYS A 22 10.48 -9.14 7.73
N ASN A 23 9.17 -8.88 7.73
CA ASN A 23 8.20 -9.72 7.04
C ASN A 23 7.79 -9.13 5.70
N GLU A 24 7.63 -10.00 4.69
CA GLU A 24 7.00 -9.67 3.41
C GLU A 24 5.66 -8.95 3.67
N LEU A 25 5.59 -7.69 3.26
CA LEU A 25 4.41 -6.87 3.43
C LEU A 25 3.30 -7.42 2.53
N LYS A 26 2.14 -7.68 3.13
CA LYS A 26 0.96 -8.19 2.43
C LYS A 26 -0.18 -7.22 2.60
N GLY A 27 -0.69 -6.72 1.48
CA GLY A 27 -1.92 -5.94 1.47
C GLY A 27 -3.09 -6.76 2.00
N LYS A 28 -4.02 -6.08 2.66
CA LYS A 28 -5.29 -6.64 3.09
C LYS A 28 -6.42 -5.66 2.85
N VAL A 29 -7.62 -6.18 2.69
CA VAL A 29 -8.86 -5.39 2.74
C VAL A 29 -9.02 -4.86 4.17
N LEU A 30 -8.76 -3.57 4.36
CA LEU A 30 -8.90 -2.88 5.65
C LEU A 30 -10.35 -2.55 5.93
N GLN A 31 -11.09 -2.16 4.90
CA GLN A 31 -12.50 -1.83 4.98
C GLN A 31 -13.18 -2.10 3.66
N ARG A 32 -14.46 -2.48 3.68
CA ARG A 32 -15.28 -2.63 2.48
C ARG A 32 -16.73 -2.23 2.71
N PHE A 33 -17.39 -1.83 1.64
CA PHE A 33 -18.76 -1.38 1.60
C PHE A 33 -19.51 -1.99 0.42
N PRO A 34 -20.67 -2.62 0.64
CA PRO A 34 -21.23 -2.96 1.95
C PRO A 34 -20.29 -3.91 2.73
N SER A 35 -20.41 -3.88 4.06
CA SER A 35 -19.61 -4.72 4.95
C SER A 35 -20.02 -6.20 4.90
N GLN A 36 -21.27 -6.49 4.51
CA GLN A 36 -21.78 -7.83 4.29
C GLN A 36 -21.74 -8.20 2.80
N GLY A 37 -21.73 -9.51 2.50
CA GLY A 37 -21.82 -9.98 1.12
C GLY A 37 -23.20 -9.69 0.53
N ARG A 38 -23.25 -9.42 -0.77
CA ARG A 38 -24.50 -9.25 -1.51
C ARG A 38 -24.92 -10.56 -2.16
N LYS A 39 -26.23 -10.84 -2.18
CA LYS A 39 -26.79 -12.08 -2.75
C LYS A 39 -26.55 -12.20 -4.27
N ASP A 40 -26.50 -11.08 -4.97
CA ASP A 40 -26.41 -11.04 -6.43
C ASP A 40 -24.97 -10.90 -6.96
N PHE A 41 -23.99 -10.61 -6.10
CA PHE A 41 -22.61 -10.42 -6.49
C PHE A 41 -21.67 -10.54 -5.28
N THR A 42 -20.77 -11.52 -5.31
CA THR A 42 -19.79 -11.75 -4.24
C THR A 42 -18.62 -10.79 -4.39
N PHE A 43 -18.04 -10.36 -3.28
CA PHE A 43 -16.81 -9.57 -3.31
C PHE A 43 -15.67 -10.43 -3.88
N PRO A 44 -14.89 -9.95 -4.88
CA PRO A 44 -13.82 -10.75 -5.47
C PRO A 44 -12.75 -11.12 -4.44
N GLU A 45 -12.49 -12.42 -4.31
CA GLU A 45 -11.44 -12.92 -3.41
C GLU A 45 -10.05 -12.54 -3.95
N GLY A 46 -9.15 -12.14 -3.06
CA GLY A 46 -7.78 -11.81 -3.42
C GLY A 46 -7.60 -10.50 -4.20
N VAL A 47 -8.61 -9.63 -4.20
CA VAL A 47 -8.56 -8.33 -4.91
C VAL A 47 -7.32 -7.50 -4.51
N GLU A 48 -6.85 -7.63 -3.28
CA GLU A 48 -5.65 -6.98 -2.76
C GLU A 48 -4.38 -7.29 -3.55
N MET A 49 -4.30 -8.46 -4.19
CA MET A 49 -3.15 -8.85 -5.03
C MET A 49 -3.05 -7.99 -6.30
N PHE A 50 -4.17 -7.42 -6.73
CA PHE A 50 -4.25 -6.59 -7.94
C PHE A 50 -4.29 -5.08 -7.62
N CYS A 51 -4.38 -4.73 -6.34
CA CYS A 51 -4.49 -3.34 -5.88
C CYS A 51 -3.13 -2.64 -5.71
N GLN A 52 -2.02 -3.35 -5.92
CA GLN A 52 -0.67 -2.81 -6.05
C GLN A 52 0.13 -3.60 -7.11
N PRO A 53 0.13 -3.19 -8.40
CA PRO A 53 0.79 -3.93 -9.47
C PRO A 53 2.32 -3.95 -9.32
N ALA A 54 2.88 -2.96 -8.63
CA ALA A 54 4.30 -2.90 -8.29
C ALA A 54 4.65 -3.64 -6.99
N GLY A 55 3.70 -4.39 -6.42
CA GLY A 55 3.88 -5.07 -5.14
C GLY A 55 3.62 -4.18 -3.93
N TRP A 56 3.54 -4.83 -2.77
CA TRP A 56 3.24 -4.20 -1.48
C TRP A 56 4.52 -3.77 -0.77
N GLU A 57 5.31 -2.87 -1.36
CA GLU A 57 6.62 -2.48 -0.84
C GLU A 57 6.66 -1.06 -0.27
N VAL A 58 7.49 -0.85 0.76
CA VAL A 58 7.75 0.50 1.30
C VAL A 58 8.50 1.33 0.26
N ALA A 59 8.04 2.56 0.03
CA ALA A 59 8.79 3.55 -0.73
C ALA A 59 9.57 4.46 0.23
N TYR A 60 10.80 4.83 -0.15
CA TYR A 60 11.65 5.78 0.58
C TYR A 60 11.67 7.17 -0.08
N TYR A 61 10.73 7.41 -0.98
CA TYR A 61 10.49 8.69 -1.64
C TYR A 61 9.01 8.80 -1.98
N ASN A 62 8.52 10.02 -2.18
CA ASN A 62 7.15 10.28 -2.56
C ASN A 62 6.90 9.79 -4.01
N LYS A 63 6.07 8.75 -4.15
CA LYS A 63 5.62 8.23 -5.44
C LYS A 63 4.27 8.84 -5.82
N PRO A 64 4.07 9.25 -7.09
CA PRO A 64 2.78 9.75 -7.54
C PRO A 64 1.70 8.67 -7.45
N SER A 65 0.45 9.09 -7.21
CA SER A 65 -0.69 8.18 -7.25
C SER A 65 -0.99 7.72 -8.67
N THR A 66 -1.45 6.48 -8.81
CA THR A 66 -1.74 5.87 -10.11
C THR A 66 -3.16 5.34 -10.13
N PHE A 67 -3.90 5.68 -11.19
CA PHE A 67 -5.20 5.09 -11.47
C PHE A 67 -5.07 4.02 -12.56
N TYR A 68 -5.72 2.88 -12.35
CA TYR A 68 -5.80 1.81 -13.33
C TYR A 68 -7.03 0.93 -13.06
N VAL A 69 -7.38 0.07 -14.01
CA VAL A 69 -8.49 -0.89 -13.84
C VAL A 69 -7.96 -2.30 -14.02
N SER A 70 -8.13 -3.13 -13.00
CA SER A 70 -7.89 -4.57 -13.08
C SER A 70 -9.17 -5.29 -13.48
N VAL A 71 -9.06 -6.31 -14.35
CA VAL A 71 -10.19 -7.14 -14.77
C VAL A 71 -10.04 -8.53 -14.18
N LEU A 72 -10.90 -8.89 -13.24
CA LEU A 72 -10.92 -10.21 -12.62
C LEU A 72 -11.97 -11.06 -13.31
N THR A 73 -11.56 -12.23 -13.78
CA THR A 73 -12.46 -13.16 -14.49
C THR A 73 -12.66 -14.41 -13.63
N ASP A 74 -13.92 -14.78 -13.40
CA ASP A 74 -14.25 -15.98 -12.63
C ASP A 74 -14.21 -17.25 -13.49
N MET A 75 -14.43 -18.41 -12.86
CA MET A 75 -14.44 -19.71 -13.54
C MET A 75 -15.56 -19.89 -14.58
N VAL A 76 -16.61 -19.05 -14.52
CA VAL A 76 -17.76 -19.07 -15.45
C VAL A 76 -17.55 -18.06 -16.59
N GLY A 77 -16.49 -17.25 -16.54
CA GLY A 77 -16.17 -16.23 -17.52
C GLY A 77 -16.81 -14.87 -17.24
N ASN A 78 -17.44 -14.66 -16.09
CA ASN A 78 -17.92 -13.34 -15.71
C ASN A 78 -16.75 -12.43 -15.34
N ARG A 79 -16.87 -11.15 -15.72
CA ARG A 79 -15.84 -10.14 -15.50
C ARG A 79 -16.26 -9.18 -14.39
N SER A 80 -15.31 -8.92 -13.49
CA SER A 80 -15.40 -7.88 -12.48
C SER A 80 -14.32 -6.83 -12.79
N TYR A 81 -14.76 -5.59 -12.92
CA TYR A 81 -13.88 -4.45 -13.18
C TYR A 81 -13.56 -3.78 -11.85
N VAL A 82 -12.28 -3.73 -11.51
CA VAL A 82 -11.76 -3.17 -10.26
C VAL A 82 -11.00 -1.90 -10.60
N ALA A 83 -11.67 -0.75 -10.48
CA ALA A 83 -11.03 0.55 -10.64
C ALA A 83 -10.24 0.87 -9.37
N CYS A 84 -8.92 1.02 -9.51
CA CYS A 84 -7.97 1.15 -8.43
C CYS A 84 -7.32 2.53 -8.47
N LEU A 85 -7.39 3.26 -7.37
CA LEU A 85 -6.55 4.41 -7.09
C LEU A 85 -5.48 3.99 -6.09
N SER A 86 -4.28 3.71 -6.59
CA SER A 86 -3.11 3.39 -5.78
C SER A 86 -2.35 4.66 -5.41
N PHE A 87 -1.95 4.76 -4.15
CA PHE A 87 -1.20 5.89 -3.59
C PHE A 87 -0.36 5.43 -2.40
N PHE A 88 0.45 6.34 -1.86
CA PHE A 88 1.39 6.05 -0.79
C PHE A 88 1.11 6.95 0.41
N GLU A 89 0.93 6.35 1.59
CA GLU A 89 0.68 7.07 2.85
C GLU A 89 2.00 7.23 3.63
N PRO A 90 2.38 8.47 4.04
CA PRO A 90 3.62 8.71 4.74
C PRO A 90 3.62 8.14 6.15
N PHE A 91 4.78 7.69 6.62
CA PHE A 91 5.03 7.30 7.99
C PHE A 91 6.50 7.54 8.37
N THR A 92 6.75 7.66 9.68
CA THR A 92 8.11 7.76 10.21
C THR A 92 8.65 6.38 10.52
N LEU A 93 9.72 6.00 9.84
CA LEU A 93 10.48 4.80 10.12
C LEU A 93 11.61 5.13 11.10
N VAL A 94 11.63 4.46 12.24
CA VAL A 94 12.68 4.61 13.26
C VAL A 94 13.56 3.35 13.19
N LYS A 95 14.81 3.50 12.74
CA LYS A 95 15.80 2.41 12.82
C LYS A 95 16.66 2.58 14.05
N LYS A 96 16.78 1.50 14.84
CA LYS A 96 17.77 1.42 15.90
C LYS A 96 19.15 1.20 15.29
N ALA A 97 20.17 1.78 15.91
CA ALA A 97 21.56 1.72 15.45
C ALA A 97 22.12 0.29 15.27
N GLU A 98 21.50 -0.72 15.87
CA GLU A 98 21.92 -2.13 15.83
C GLU A 98 21.52 -2.88 14.53
N ASP A 99 20.67 -2.28 13.68
CA ASP A 99 20.23 -2.88 12.41
C ASP A 99 21.08 -2.47 11.18
N PHE A 100 22.21 -1.77 11.39
CA PHE A 100 23.08 -1.25 10.32
C PHE A 100 24.01 -2.30 9.67
N ASP A 101 24.13 -3.51 10.20
CA ASP A 101 25.14 -4.49 9.78
C ASP A 101 24.80 -5.30 8.51
N SER A 102 23.77 -4.93 7.72
CA SER A 102 23.34 -5.78 6.59
C SER A 102 22.86 -5.06 5.32
N ILE A 103 23.15 -3.77 5.15
CA ILE A 103 22.89 -3.10 3.86
C ILE A 103 24.17 -2.39 3.43
N GLY A 104 25.01 -3.13 2.72
CA GLY A 104 25.93 -2.52 1.78
C GLY A 104 25.10 -1.79 0.72
N ASP A 105 25.44 -0.53 0.50
CA ASP A 105 24.86 0.39 -0.48
C ASP A 105 23.69 1.26 0.04
N ILE A 106 24.04 2.48 0.49
CA ILE A 106 23.45 3.76 0.06
C ILE A 106 24.46 4.84 0.43
N THR A 107 25.21 5.27 -0.59
CA THR A 107 25.97 6.52 -0.59
C THR A 107 25.00 7.67 -0.86
N SER A 108 24.61 8.39 0.19
CA SER A 108 24.28 9.84 0.20
C SER A 108 23.37 10.17 1.40
N VAL A 109 23.91 10.10 2.61
CA VAL A 109 23.30 10.80 3.75
C VAL A 109 24.01 12.15 3.82
N ASN A 110 23.31 13.23 3.46
CA ASN A 110 23.76 14.59 3.77
C ASN A 110 23.65 14.78 5.29
N ILE A 111 24.70 14.38 6.01
CA ILE A 111 24.88 14.68 7.42
C ILE A 111 25.33 16.15 7.48
N SER A 112 24.42 17.06 7.82
CA SER A 112 24.80 18.38 8.29
C SER A 112 25.40 18.23 9.70
N ALA A 113 26.69 17.89 9.73
CA ALA A 113 27.47 17.79 10.96
C ALA A 113 27.92 19.20 11.38
N ASP A 114 27.24 19.78 12.36
CA ASP A 114 27.75 20.97 13.02
C ASP A 114 28.85 20.55 14.00
N SER A 115 30.07 21.00 13.71
CA SER A 115 31.29 20.52 14.37
C SER A 115 31.43 21.12 15.75
N SER A 116 31.10 20.37 16.81
CA SER A 116 31.65 20.65 18.14
C SER A 116 32.09 19.36 18.83
N SER A 117 33.39 19.34 19.13
CA SER A 117 34.14 18.26 19.75
C SER A 117 33.63 17.95 21.16
N GLY A 118 33.06 16.77 21.34
CA GLY A 118 32.76 16.18 22.63
C GLY A 118 32.46 14.71 22.43
N SER A 119 33.10 13.83 23.20
CA SER A 119 32.82 12.40 23.23
C SER A 119 31.46 12.15 23.89
N TYR A 120 30.42 11.92 23.09
CA TYR A 120 29.14 11.38 23.54
C TYR A 120 28.80 10.14 22.71
N ASP A 121 28.32 9.10 23.39
CA ASP A 121 27.91 7.82 22.82
C ASP A 121 26.71 8.06 21.88
N LEU A 122 26.99 8.16 20.57
CA LEU A 122 26.05 8.52 19.52
C LEU A 122 25.27 7.29 19.02
N ARG A 123 24.52 6.63 19.91
CA ARG A 123 23.45 5.70 19.48
C ARG A 123 22.21 6.51 19.11
N GLN A 124 22.30 7.29 18.04
CA GLN A 124 21.20 8.13 17.59
C GLN A 124 20.27 7.31 16.71
N ASP A 125 19.04 7.07 17.17
CA ASP A 125 17.99 6.46 16.37
C ASP A 125 17.79 7.30 15.09
N VAL A 126 17.97 6.68 13.93
CA VAL A 126 17.81 7.38 12.65
C VAL A 126 16.32 7.36 12.28
N GLN A 127 15.73 8.55 12.25
CA GLN A 127 14.37 8.75 11.77
C GLN A 127 14.40 9.05 10.27
N MET A 128 13.66 8.27 9.50
CA MET A 128 13.53 8.45 8.04
C MET A 128 12.06 8.53 7.68
N GLU A 129 11.72 9.40 6.73
CA GLU A 129 10.38 9.39 6.13
C GLU A 129 10.30 8.25 5.12
N ALA A 130 9.23 7.46 5.24
CA ALA A 130 8.95 6.35 4.36
C ALA A 130 7.45 6.31 4.06
N TYR A 131 7.02 5.50 3.09
CA TYR A 131 5.64 5.50 2.64
C TYR A 131 5.12 4.08 2.41
N TYR A 132 3.93 3.76 2.96
CA TYR A 132 3.26 2.50 2.71
C TYR A 132 2.29 2.60 1.54
N PRO A 133 2.25 1.60 0.65
CA PRO A 133 1.28 1.55 -0.42
C PRO A 133 -0.14 1.35 0.13
N LYS A 134 -1.11 2.00 -0.50
CA LYS A 134 -2.53 1.95 -0.18
C LYS A 134 -3.35 2.09 -1.46
N CYS A 135 -4.54 1.51 -1.46
CA CYS A 135 -5.40 1.53 -2.63
C CYS A 135 -6.86 1.71 -2.22
N LEU A 136 -7.55 2.60 -2.92
CA LEU A 136 -9.01 2.65 -2.93
C LEU A 136 -9.50 1.94 -4.18
N CYS A 137 -10.41 0.98 -4.04
CA CYS A 137 -10.95 0.29 -5.21
C CYS A 137 -12.49 0.27 -5.26
N LEU A 138 -13.01 0.48 -6.47
CA LEU A 138 -14.40 0.30 -6.82
C LEU A 138 -14.54 -0.97 -7.66
N VAL A 139 -15.39 -1.90 -7.21
CA VAL A 139 -15.70 -3.13 -7.93
C VAL A 139 -17.03 -2.96 -8.64
N SER A 140 -17.06 -3.15 -9.96
CA SER A 140 -18.27 -3.08 -10.77
C SER A 140 -18.33 -4.20 -11.81
N ARG A 141 -19.54 -4.57 -12.23
CA ARG A 141 -19.79 -5.43 -13.40
C ARG A 141 -19.80 -4.68 -14.72
N PHE A 142 -19.78 -3.34 -14.70
CA PHE A 142 -19.92 -2.50 -15.87
C PHE A 142 -18.59 -1.85 -16.28
N THR A 143 -18.39 -1.68 -17.59
CA THR A 143 -17.17 -1.10 -18.20
C THR A 143 -17.18 0.42 -18.25
N TYR A 144 -17.79 1.08 -17.26
CA TYR A 144 -17.91 2.55 -17.24
C TYR A 144 -16.63 3.22 -16.74
N PHE A 145 -15.50 2.95 -17.38
CA PHE A 145 -14.17 3.35 -16.91
C PHE A 145 -14.01 4.87 -16.74
N ASP A 146 -14.64 5.66 -17.62
CA ASP A 146 -14.61 7.13 -17.54
C ASP A 146 -15.36 7.67 -16.32
N ILE A 147 -16.35 6.92 -15.81
CA ILE A 147 -17.12 7.30 -14.61
C ILE A 147 -16.40 6.84 -13.33
N LEU A 148 -15.57 5.80 -13.42
CA LEU A 148 -14.89 5.19 -12.28
C LEU A 148 -13.55 5.85 -11.92
N LYS A 149 -13.04 6.75 -12.77
CA LYS A 149 -11.79 7.48 -12.59
C LYS A 149 -11.98 8.77 -11.81
#